data_AF-A0A067L416-F1
#
_entry.id   AF-A0A067L416-F1
#
_cell.length_a   1.000
_cell.length_b   1.000
_cell.length_c   1.000
_cell.angle_alpha   90.00
_cell.angle_beta   90.00
_cell.angle_gamma   90.00
#
_symmetry.space_group_name_H-M   'P 1'
#
loop_
_entity.id
_entity.type
_entity.pdbx_description
1 polymer ?
#
loop_
_entity_poly.entity_id
_entity_poly.type
_entity_poly.pdbx_seq_one_letter_code
_entity_poly.pdbx_strand_id
1 'polypeptide(L)'
;MARSVRPLRRILLSPPKNLFPELQQLHPNAIPVFHKIELPQTIITRNYISEMRKSAFQENILRILRSEIQYEFDRAPPKQPVAKFKSFAIDDRPGEQWISLKRKFAENEEIKVEATMFDGATPSSKSSDVTNNNVQLHITLIVNISKGDGDALEIMCSAWPDSIEITKLFTRKSNKMPAQAYVGPDFKELDDELQDSLYEFLEARGINDEMAAFLHEYMKNKDRTEYIRWMGTVKSYMEEK
;
A
#
# COMPACT_ATOMS: atom_id res chain seq x y z
N MET A 1 -7.89 27.28 -20.02
CA MET A 1 -7.95 26.01 -20.78
C MET A 1 -7.96 24.86 -19.79
N ALA A 2 -9.13 24.26 -19.54
CA ALA A 2 -9.29 23.14 -18.62
C ALA A 2 -8.79 21.84 -19.27
N ARG A 3 -7.95 21.06 -18.58
CA ARG A 3 -7.60 19.70 -19.00
C ARG A 3 -8.20 18.70 -18.02
N SER A 4 -9.03 17.82 -18.60
CA SER A 4 -9.76 16.73 -17.97
C SER A 4 -8.79 15.74 -17.31
N VAL A 5 -8.97 15.53 -16.00
CA VAL A 5 -8.37 14.43 -15.25
C VAL A 5 -9.13 13.16 -15.61
N ARG A 6 -8.46 12.17 -16.21
CA ARG A 6 -9.05 10.85 -16.46
C ARG A 6 -8.87 9.97 -15.23
N PRO A 7 -9.91 9.28 -14.73
CA PRO A 7 -9.75 8.30 -13.65
C PRO A 7 -9.15 7.00 -14.20
N LEU A 8 -8.21 6.42 -13.46
CA LEU A 8 -7.60 5.12 -13.75
C LEU A 8 -8.66 4.00 -13.62
N ARG A 9 -8.92 3.29 -14.73
CA ARG A 9 -9.70 2.04 -14.73
C ARG A 9 -8.86 0.91 -14.10
N ARG A 10 -9.35 0.34 -12.99
CA ARG A 10 -8.95 -0.99 -12.50
C ARG A 10 -9.33 -2.03 -13.55
N ILE A 11 -8.36 -2.80 -14.05
CA ILE A 11 -8.62 -4.01 -14.84
C ILE A 11 -8.32 -5.22 -13.94
N LEU A 12 -9.35 -6.03 -13.70
CA LEU A 12 -9.29 -7.35 -13.09
C LEU A 12 -8.48 -8.27 -14.01
N LEU A 13 -7.39 -8.85 -13.50
CA LEU A 13 -6.61 -9.89 -14.18
C LEU A 13 -7.33 -11.23 -14.07
N SER A 14 -7.67 -11.83 -15.21
CA SER A 14 -7.94 -13.28 -15.33
C SER A 14 -6.85 -13.92 -16.22
N PRO A 15 -6.36 -15.13 -15.92
CA PRO A 15 -5.23 -15.75 -16.62
C PRO A 15 -5.63 -16.36 -17.98
N PRO A 16 -4.72 -16.46 -18.97
CA PRO A 16 -5.04 -17.01 -20.28
C PRO A 16 -4.94 -18.54 -20.27
N LYS A 17 -5.89 -19.18 -20.98
CA LYS A 17 -5.90 -20.61 -21.32
C LYS A 17 -5.08 -20.85 -22.60
N ASN A 18 -4.22 -21.86 -22.58
CA ASN A 18 -3.44 -22.35 -23.72
C ASN A 18 -4.34 -22.95 -24.82
N LEU A 19 -4.02 -22.69 -26.08
CA LEU A 19 -4.56 -23.40 -27.24
C LEU A 19 -3.43 -23.70 -28.22
N PHE A 20 -3.09 -24.98 -28.36
CA PHE A 20 -2.45 -25.55 -29.56
C PHE A 20 -3.54 -25.79 -30.63
N PRO A 21 -3.17 -25.80 -31.92
CA PRO A 21 -3.31 -27.07 -32.61
C PRO A 21 -2.17 -27.41 -33.59
N GLU A 22 -1.99 -28.72 -33.72
CA GLU A 22 -1.16 -29.50 -34.63
C GLU A 22 -1.80 -29.58 -36.03
N LEU A 23 -1.02 -29.55 -37.12
CA LEU A 23 -1.37 -30.18 -38.40
C LEU A 23 -0.12 -30.60 -39.21
N GLN A 24 -0.31 -31.72 -39.93
CA GLN A 24 0.64 -32.68 -40.49
C GLN A 24 1.36 -32.30 -41.81
N GLN A 25 2.54 -32.92 -41.96
CA GLN A 25 3.17 -33.62 -43.11
C GLN A 25 3.04 -33.07 -44.56
N LEU A 26 4.18 -32.98 -45.25
CA LEU A 26 4.55 -33.82 -46.42
C LEU A 26 5.91 -33.40 -47.04
N HIS A 27 6.79 -34.37 -47.30
CA HIS A 27 7.97 -34.27 -48.18
C HIS A 27 7.58 -34.60 -49.64
N PRO A 28 8.28 -34.10 -50.68
CA PRO A 28 9.38 -34.87 -51.29
C PRO A 28 10.60 -34.05 -51.79
N ASN A 29 11.67 -34.78 -52.10
CA ASN A 29 13.04 -34.39 -52.49
C ASN A 29 13.20 -33.59 -53.81
N ALA A 30 14.22 -32.70 -53.89
CA ALA A 30 15.34 -32.75 -54.86
C ALA A 30 16.27 -31.48 -54.87
N ILE A 31 17.54 -31.69 -54.45
CA ILE A 31 18.89 -31.20 -54.87
C ILE A 31 19.12 -29.74 -55.41
N PRO A 32 20.26 -29.10 -55.06
CA PRO A 32 20.43 -27.64 -55.04
C PRO A 32 21.18 -27.07 -56.27
N VAL A 33 20.97 -25.79 -56.56
CA VAL A 33 21.88 -25.00 -57.41
C VAL A 33 22.21 -23.70 -56.70
N PHE A 34 23.50 -23.50 -56.45
CA PHE A 34 24.07 -22.27 -55.92
C PHE A 34 23.85 -21.11 -56.89
N HIS A 35 23.32 -20.00 -56.39
CA HIS A 35 23.90 -18.70 -56.70
C HIS A 35 23.95 -17.88 -55.41
N LYS A 36 25.16 -17.71 -54.87
CA LYS A 36 25.46 -16.65 -53.91
C LYS A 36 25.13 -15.34 -54.60
N ILE A 37 24.12 -14.64 -54.10
CA ILE A 37 24.02 -13.18 -54.18
C ILE A 37 24.05 -12.71 -52.74
N GLU A 38 25.18 -12.10 -52.37
CA GLU A 38 25.35 -11.41 -51.10
C GLU A 38 24.31 -10.29 -50.95
N LEU A 39 23.53 -10.34 -49.88
CA LEU A 39 22.83 -9.18 -49.32
C LEU A 39 22.97 -9.21 -47.79
N PRO A 40 24.09 -8.72 -47.21
CA PRO A 40 24.26 -8.67 -45.76
C PRO A 40 23.77 -7.34 -45.15
N GLN A 41 22.85 -6.60 -45.80
CA GLN A 41 22.44 -5.26 -45.32
C GLN A 41 21.02 -5.19 -44.74
N THR A 42 20.15 -6.18 -44.97
CA THR A 42 18.73 -6.10 -44.57
C THR A 42 18.45 -6.64 -43.16
N ILE A 43 19.22 -7.62 -42.68
CA ILE A 43 19.02 -8.23 -41.35
C ILE A 43 19.58 -7.32 -40.23
N ILE A 44 20.74 -6.72 -40.44
CA ILE A 44 21.38 -5.81 -39.47
C ILE A 44 20.51 -4.55 -39.26
N THR A 45 19.97 -3.99 -40.35
CA THR A 45 19.15 -2.77 -40.31
C THR A 45 17.83 -2.97 -39.59
N ARG A 46 17.17 -4.14 -39.74
CA ARG A 46 15.93 -4.46 -39.01
C ARG A 46 16.14 -4.58 -37.50
N ASN A 47 17.25 -5.18 -37.08
CA ASN A 47 17.60 -5.28 -35.66
C ASN A 47 17.97 -3.91 -35.10
N TYR A 48 18.75 -3.11 -35.83
CA TYR A 48 19.10 -1.75 -35.43
C TYR A 48 17.87 -0.84 -35.26
N ILE A 49 16.94 -0.84 -36.22
CA ILE A 49 15.69 -0.06 -36.11
C ILE A 49 14.83 -0.52 -34.92
N SER A 50 14.79 -1.83 -34.64
CA SER A 50 14.08 -2.39 -33.48
C SER A 50 14.72 -1.94 -32.17
N GLU A 51 16.03 -2.03 -32.04
CA GLU A 51 16.77 -1.60 -30.84
C GLU A 51 16.70 -0.08 -30.63
N MET A 52 16.79 0.72 -31.69
CA MET A 52 16.58 2.17 -31.62
C MET A 52 15.17 2.53 -31.15
N ARG A 53 14.13 1.81 -31.60
CA ARG A 53 12.75 2.01 -31.14
C ARG A 53 12.58 1.66 -29.68
N LYS A 54 13.18 0.54 -29.22
CA LYS A 54 13.19 0.15 -27.81
C LYS A 54 13.87 1.20 -26.94
N SER A 55 15.06 1.66 -27.35
CA SER A 55 15.81 2.71 -26.67
C SER A 55 15.02 4.03 -26.60
N ALA A 56 14.44 4.49 -27.71
CA ALA A 56 13.61 5.70 -27.71
C ALA A 56 12.38 5.58 -26.80
N PHE A 57 11.75 4.40 -26.73
CA PHE A 57 10.62 4.14 -25.84
C PHE A 57 11.05 4.16 -24.36
N GLN A 58 12.16 3.50 -24.04
CA GLN A 58 12.73 3.46 -22.69
C GLN A 58 13.15 4.87 -22.23
N GLU A 59 13.83 5.63 -23.08
CA GLU A 59 14.18 7.03 -22.80
C GLU A 59 12.96 7.90 -22.55
N ASN A 60 11.88 7.70 -23.32
CA ASN A 60 10.63 8.42 -23.10
C ASN A 60 10.01 8.09 -21.74
N ILE A 61 10.01 6.82 -21.32
CA ILE A 61 9.51 6.43 -19.98
C ILE A 61 10.39 7.03 -18.89
N LEU A 62 11.72 6.93 -19.01
CA LEU A 62 12.65 7.52 -18.05
C LEU A 62 12.46 9.03 -17.90
N ARG A 63 12.22 9.73 -19.01
CA ARG A 63 11.88 11.17 -18.98
C ARG A 63 10.60 11.43 -18.20
N ILE A 64 9.55 10.64 -18.42
CA ILE A 64 8.27 10.77 -17.72
C ILE A 64 8.43 10.49 -16.21
N LEU A 65 9.13 9.42 -15.84
CA LEU A 65 9.40 9.07 -14.45
C LEU A 65 10.19 10.18 -13.73
N ARG A 66 11.22 10.73 -14.37
CA ARG A 66 11.98 11.86 -13.81
C ARG A 66 11.11 13.09 -13.60
N SER A 67 10.24 13.42 -14.57
CA SER A 67 9.33 14.56 -14.41
C SER A 67 8.30 14.35 -13.31
N GLU A 68 7.77 13.14 -13.15
CA GLU A 68 6.78 12.82 -12.11
C GLU A 68 7.40 12.89 -10.71
N ILE A 69 8.58 12.28 -10.53
CA ILE A 69 9.35 12.36 -9.28
C ILE A 69 9.61 13.82 -8.92
N GLN A 70 10.09 14.63 -9.87
CA GLN A 70 10.37 16.05 -9.63
C GLN A 70 9.10 16.82 -9.26
N TYR A 71 8.00 16.59 -9.99
CA TYR A 71 6.72 17.22 -9.70
C TYR A 71 6.24 16.92 -8.27
N GLU A 72 6.36 15.67 -7.82
CA GLU A 72 6.01 15.30 -6.46
C GLU A 72 6.97 15.88 -5.41
N PHE A 73 8.26 16.07 -5.70
CA PHE A 73 9.14 16.81 -4.80
C PHE A 73 8.74 18.30 -4.69
N ASP A 74 8.45 18.95 -5.82
CA ASP A 74 8.20 20.39 -5.88
C ASP A 74 6.83 20.77 -5.28
N ARG A 75 5.80 19.94 -5.53
CA ARG A 75 4.44 20.22 -5.07
C ARG A 75 4.29 20.16 -3.55
N ALA A 76 4.96 19.20 -2.92
CA ALA A 76 4.99 19.07 -1.46
C ALA A 76 6.21 18.25 -1.05
N PRO A 77 7.31 18.87 -0.62
CA PRO A 77 8.50 18.13 -0.22
C PRO A 77 8.19 17.12 0.90
N PRO A 78 8.64 15.85 0.79
CA PRO A 78 8.53 14.89 1.88
C PRO A 78 9.16 15.44 3.17
N LYS A 79 8.40 15.40 4.26
CA LYS A 79 8.90 15.79 5.58
C LYS A 79 9.65 14.60 6.19
N GLN A 80 10.64 14.89 7.03
CA GLN A 80 11.26 13.85 7.83
C GLN A 80 10.20 13.25 8.78
N PRO A 81 10.07 11.91 8.83
CA PRO A 81 9.13 11.27 9.75
C PRO A 81 9.56 11.56 11.20
N VAL A 82 8.58 11.86 12.05
CA VAL A 82 8.79 12.02 13.48
C VAL A 82 8.97 10.65 14.14
N ALA A 83 9.98 10.52 15.01
CA ALA A 83 10.29 9.25 15.69
C ALA A 83 9.40 8.96 16.91
N LYS A 84 8.60 9.94 17.36
CA LYS A 84 7.76 9.83 18.55
C LYS A 84 6.45 10.58 18.39
N PHE A 85 5.40 10.03 18.99
CA PHE A 85 4.14 10.72 19.24
C PHE A 85 3.81 10.57 20.73
N LYS A 86 3.91 11.67 21.48
CA LYS A 86 3.80 11.65 22.95
C LYS A 86 4.71 10.57 23.56
N SER A 87 4.13 9.62 24.28
CA SER A 87 4.84 8.50 24.92
C SER A 87 5.08 7.31 23.99
N PHE A 88 4.57 7.34 22.75
CA PHE A 88 4.80 6.28 21.76
C PHE A 88 6.07 6.54 20.96
N ALA A 89 6.94 5.53 20.90
CA ALA A 89 8.02 5.45 19.93
C ALA A 89 7.51 4.84 18.63
N ILE A 90 7.88 5.44 17.50
CA ILE A 90 7.43 5.04 16.16
C ILE A 90 8.54 4.27 15.47
N ASP A 91 8.21 3.08 14.97
CA ASP A 91 9.04 2.26 14.07
C ASP A 91 8.37 2.27 12.68
N ASP A 92 8.99 2.97 11.75
CA ASP A 92 8.55 3.09 10.36
C ASP A 92 9.66 2.61 9.43
N ARG A 93 9.33 1.62 8.60
CA ARG A 93 10.27 0.97 7.70
C ARG A 93 9.95 1.33 6.25
N PRO A 94 10.93 1.84 5.49
CA PRO A 94 10.74 2.10 4.07
C PRO A 94 10.30 0.85 3.31
N GLY A 95 9.17 0.95 2.63
CA GLY A 95 8.56 -0.12 1.83
C GLY A 95 7.59 -1.04 2.52
N GLU A 96 7.38 -0.84 3.81
CA GLU A 96 6.21 -1.40 4.49
C GLU A 96 5.03 -0.43 4.35
N GLN A 97 3.82 -0.97 4.17
CA GLN A 97 2.59 -0.18 4.09
C GLN A 97 1.91 -0.01 5.45
N TRP A 98 2.70 0.02 6.52
CA TRP A 98 2.24 0.18 7.89
C TRP A 98 3.37 0.73 8.76
N ILE A 99 3.05 1.17 9.97
CA ILE A 99 4.03 1.55 11.02
C ILE A 99 3.66 0.89 12.35
N SER A 100 4.64 0.76 13.24
CA SER A 100 4.42 0.31 14.61
C SER A 100 4.63 1.47 15.59
N LEU A 101 3.70 1.65 16.53
CA LEU A 101 3.85 2.54 17.67
C LEU A 101 3.95 1.69 18.94
N LYS A 102 4.98 1.93 19.76
CA LYS A 102 5.22 1.17 20.98
C LYS A 102 5.35 2.09 22.18
N ARG A 103 4.74 1.69 23.30
CA ARG A 103 5.00 2.31 24.59
C ARG A 103 4.86 1.32 25.74
N LYS A 104 5.48 1.65 26.86
CA LYS A 104 5.15 1.06 28.15
C LYS A 104 4.12 1.93 28.85
N PHE A 105 3.17 1.29 29.52
CA PHE A 105 2.15 1.96 30.32
C PHE A 105 2.04 1.31 31.70
N ALA A 106 1.96 2.15 32.74
CA ALA A 106 2.12 1.70 34.12
C ALA A 106 3.38 0.83 34.31
N GLU A 107 3.39 -0.04 35.32
CA GLU A 107 4.55 -0.89 35.63
C GLU A 107 4.64 -2.12 34.71
N ASN A 108 3.50 -2.65 34.27
CA ASN A 108 3.43 -3.99 33.68
C ASN A 108 2.78 -4.07 32.30
N GLU A 109 2.28 -2.97 31.70
CA GLU A 109 1.65 -3.04 30.38
C GLU A 109 2.60 -2.61 29.26
N GLU A 110 2.74 -3.45 28.23
CA GLU A 110 3.35 -3.10 26.96
C GLU A 110 2.26 -2.95 25.90
N ILE A 111 2.25 -1.80 25.23
CA ILE A 111 1.26 -1.44 24.23
C ILE A 111 1.96 -1.31 22.88
N LYS A 112 1.48 -2.08 21.90
CA LYS A 112 1.91 -2.01 20.51
C LYS A 112 0.70 -1.72 19.63
N VAL A 113 0.74 -0.62 18.89
CA VAL A 113 -0.24 -0.27 17.87
C VAL A 113 0.40 -0.49 16.51
N GLU A 114 -0.24 -1.27 15.64
CA GLU A 114 0.13 -1.35 14.23
C GLU A 114 -0.91 -0.57 13.42
N ALA A 115 -0.45 0.39 12.63
CA ALA A 115 -1.31 1.25 11.83
C ALA A 115 -0.97 1.08 10.35
N THR A 116 -1.95 0.72 9.52
CA THR A 116 -1.77 0.63 8.08
C THR A 116 -1.62 2.02 7.45
N MET A 117 -1.06 2.08 6.24
CA MET A 117 -1.35 3.19 5.33
C MET A 117 -2.84 3.18 4.95
N PHE A 118 -3.31 4.20 4.25
CA PHE A 118 -4.71 4.28 3.82
C PHE A 118 -5.15 3.02 3.06
N ASP A 119 -6.13 2.30 3.60
CA ASP A 119 -6.58 0.99 3.11
C ASP A 119 -8.09 0.97 2.78
N GLY A 120 -8.80 2.07 3.05
CA GLY A 120 -10.20 2.24 2.72
C GLY A 120 -10.57 3.71 2.56
N ALA A 121 -11.79 3.95 2.06
CA ALA A 121 -12.30 5.30 1.85
C ALA A 121 -13.83 5.32 1.84
N THR A 122 -14.43 6.33 2.47
CA THR A 122 -15.90 6.53 2.51
C THR A 122 -16.26 7.96 2.07
N PRO A 123 -17.43 8.20 1.47
CA PRO A 123 -17.88 9.56 1.19
C PRO A 123 -18.07 10.33 2.51
N SER A 124 -17.49 11.53 2.64
CA SER A 124 -17.73 12.36 3.81
C SER A 124 -19.17 12.88 3.80
N SER A 125 -19.90 12.64 4.90
CA SER A 125 -21.27 13.16 5.10
C SER A 125 -21.26 14.66 5.50
N LYS A 126 -20.12 15.16 5.99
CA LYS A 126 -19.96 16.53 6.49
C LYS A 126 -19.32 17.45 5.44
N SER A 127 -20.09 17.88 4.43
CA SER A 127 -19.80 19.17 3.78
C SER A 127 -21.04 19.81 3.19
N SER A 128 -21.37 20.98 3.69
CA SER A 128 -22.31 21.95 3.11
C SER A 128 -21.67 22.74 1.95
N ASP A 129 -20.60 22.22 1.34
CA ASP A 129 -19.84 22.89 0.27
C ASP A 129 -19.84 22.01 -1.00
N VAL A 130 -20.53 22.49 -2.03
CA VAL A 130 -20.99 21.75 -3.22
C VAL A 130 -19.84 21.46 -4.22
N THR A 131 -18.58 21.65 -3.83
CA THR A 131 -17.44 21.62 -4.77
C THR A 131 -16.37 20.57 -4.51
N ASN A 132 -16.39 19.87 -3.37
CA ASN A 132 -15.43 18.79 -3.10
C ASN A 132 -16.15 17.51 -2.69
N ASN A 133 -16.04 16.48 -3.53
CA ASN A 133 -16.29 15.09 -3.13
C ASN A 133 -15.24 14.69 -2.09
N ASN A 134 -15.33 15.21 -0.86
CA ASN A 134 -14.41 14.87 0.21
C ASN A 134 -14.65 13.41 0.57
N VAL A 135 -13.64 12.58 0.34
CA VAL A 135 -13.61 11.20 0.78
C VAL A 135 -12.84 11.16 2.09
N GLN A 136 -13.38 10.48 3.08
CA GLN A 136 -12.71 10.21 4.34
C GLN A 136 -11.88 8.93 4.17
N LEU A 137 -10.57 9.06 4.32
CA LEU A 137 -9.67 7.92 4.24
C LEU A 137 -9.75 7.10 5.52
N HIS A 138 -9.54 5.80 5.41
CA HIS A 138 -9.56 4.85 6.52
C HIS A 138 -8.15 4.32 6.77
N ILE A 139 -7.82 4.11 8.05
CA ILE A 139 -6.63 3.41 8.51
C ILE A 139 -7.09 2.28 9.44
N THR A 140 -6.62 1.06 9.21
CA THR A 140 -6.79 -0.04 10.17
C THR A 140 -5.76 0.06 11.28
N LEU A 141 -6.22 0.00 12.54
CA LEU A 141 -5.37 -0.10 13.72
C LEU A 141 -5.52 -1.47 14.38
N ILE A 142 -4.39 -2.07 14.74
CA ILE A 142 -4.35 -3.27 15.60
C ILE A 142 -3.61 -2.90 16.87
N VAL A 143 -4.36 -2.80 17.97
CA VAL A 143 -3.85 -2.49 19.30
C VAL A 143 -3.62 -3.81 20.05
N ASN A 144 -2.38 -4.07 20.44
CA ASN A 144 -1.99 -5.19 21.28
C ASN A 144 -1.56 -4.66 22.65
N ILE A 145 -2.17 -5.17 23.72
CA ILE A 145 -1.84 -4.83 25.10
C ILE A 145 -1.46 -6.13 25.82
N SER A 146 -0.19 -6.25 26.22
CA SER A 146 0.32 -7.42 26.94
C SER A 146 0.76 -7.04 28.36
N LYS A 147 0.71 -8.01 29.28
CA LYS A 147 1.05 -7.83 30.71
C LYS A 147 2.24 -8.67 31.17
N GLY A 148 2.97 -9.26 30.24
CA GLY A 148 4.15 -10.11 30.51
C GLY A 148 3.84 -11.57 30.89
N ASP A 149 2.56 -11.95 30.98
CA ASP A 149 2.08 -13.32 31.18
C ASP A 149 2.02 -14.15 29.88
N GLY A 150 2.33 -13.51 28.74
CA GLY A 150 2.29 -14.11 27.42
C GLY A 150 0.94 -13.98 26.71
N ASP A 151 -0.11 -13.57 27.41
CA ASP A 151 -1.39 -13.28 26.78
C ASP A 151 -1.45 -11.78 26.41
N ALA A 152 -2.22 -11.48 25.36
CA ALA A 152 -2.41 -10.12 24.89
C ALA A 152 -3.88 -9.87 24.58
N LEU A 153 -4.38 -8.70 24.96
CA LEU A 153 -5.64 -8.17 24.46
C LEU A 153 -5.38 -7.54 23.09
N GLU A 154 -6.10 -8.00 22.08
CA GLU A 154 -6.05 -7.46 20.72
C GLU A 154 -7.35 -6.72 20.42
N ILE A 155 -7.23 -5.44 20.07
CA ILE A 155 -8.34 -4.56 19.73
C ILE A 155 -8.11 -4.04 18.31
N MET A 156 -9.02 -4.37 17.41
CA MET A 156 -9.01 -3.85 16.04
C MET A 156 -9.86 -2.59 16.00
N CYS A 157 -9.30 -1.51 15.46
CA CYS A 157 -10.00 -0.24 15.33
C CYS A 157 -9.93 0.31 13.90
N SER A 158 -10.92 1.11 13.54
CA SER A 158 -10.97 1.93 12.34
C SER A 158 -10.62 3.36 12.72
N ALA A 159 -9.51 3.88 12.19
CA ALA A 159 -9.10 5.26 12.41
C ALA A 159 -9.50 6.14 11.22
N TRP A 160 -10.44 7.04 11.50
CA TRP A 160 -10.86 8.13 10.63
C TRP A 160 -10.08 9.41 10.99
N PRO A 161 -10.10 10.47 10.16
CA PRO A 161 -9.36 11.71 10.43
C PRO A 161 -9.61 12.35 11.79
N ASP A 162 -10.81 12.17 12.34
CA ASP A 162 -11.29 12.78 13.58
C ASP A 162 -11.81 11.78 14.62
N SER A 163 -11.72 10.47 14.37
CA SER A 163 -12.22 9.46 15.32
C SER A 163 -11.52 8.11 15.23
N ILE A 164 -11.55 7.35 16.33
CA ILE A 164 -11.22 5.92 16.36
C ILE A 164 -12.48 5.13 16.73
N GLU A 165 -12.82 4.12 15.94
CA GLU A 165 -13.97 3.23 16.19
C GLU A 165 -13.47 1.81 16.47
N ILE A 166 -13.87 1.21 17.59
CA ILE A 166 -13.56 -0.19 17.89
C ILE A 166 -14.43 -1.07 17.00
N THR A 167 -13.80 -2.04 16.33
CA THR A 167 -14.48 -2.99 15.44
C THR A 167 -14.53 -4.39 16.04
N LYS A 168 -13.43 -4.86 16.64
CA LYS A 168 -13.31 -6.20 17.24
C LYS A 168 -12.40 -6.19 18.44
N LEU A 169 -12.65 -7.11 19.36
CA LEU A 169 -11.92 -7.30 20.60
C LEU A 169 -11.78 -8.80 20.90
N PHE A 170 -10.56 -9.30 21.07
CA PHE A 170 -10.34 -10.68 21.51
C PHE A 170 -9.01 -10.84 22.25
N THR A 171 -8.88 -11.96 22.96
CA THR A 171 -7.62 -12.31 23.63
C THR A 171 -6.80 -13.25 22.76
N ARG A 172 -5.52 -12.92 22.58
CA ARG A 172 -4.52 -13.74 21.92
C ARG A 172 -3.67 -14.42 22.97
N LYS A 173 -3.65 -15.74 22.97
CA LYS A 173 -2.78 -16.52 23.87
C LYS A 173 -1.42 -16.77 23.22
N SER A 174 -0.34 -16.65 24.00
CA SER A 174 1.04 -16.94 23.53
C SER A 174 1.20 -18.35 22.95
N ASN A 175 0.43 -19.31 23.46
CA ASN A 175 0.54 -20.71 23.09
C ASN A 175 -0.52 -21.06 22.04
N LYS A 176 -0.06 -21.32 20.80
CA LYS A 176 -0.82 -21.84 19.64
C LYS A 176 -2.34 -21.65 19.75
N MET A 177 -2.85 -20.51 19.29
CA MET A 177 -4.29 -20.35 19.14
C MET A 177 -4.83 -21.50 18.27
N PRO A 178 -5.92 -22.19 18.70
CA PRO A 178 -6.56 -23.17 17.85
C PRO A 178 -7.03 -22.48 16.55
N ALA A 179 -7.05 -23.22 15.44
CA ALA A 179 -7.41 -22.68 14.13
C ALA A 179 -8.81 -22.01 14.10
N GLN A 180 -9.67 -22.35 15.07
CA GLN A 180 -10.99 -21.75 15.28
C GLN A 180 -11.13 -21.30 16.74
N ALA A 181 -10.27 -20.37 17.17
CA ALA A 181 -10.47 -19.70 18.45
C ALA A 181 -11.74 -18.84 18.39
N TYR A 182 -12.47 -18.81 19.50
CA TYR A 182 -13.59 -17.88 19.65
C TYR A 182 -13.05 -16.45 19.74
N VAL A 183 -13.49 -15.59 18.82
CA VAL A 183 -13.02 -14.20 18.68
C VAL A 183 -13.99 -13.17 19.26
N GLY A 184 -14.98 -13.61 20.03
CA GLY A 184 -16.03 -12.74 20.57
C GLY A 184 -17.16 -12.46 19.58
N PRO A 185 -18.26 -11.83 20.05
CA PRO A 185 -19.31 -11.28 19.20
C PRO A 185 -18.81 -10.02 18.47
N ASP A 186 -19.62 -9.46 17.58
CA ASP A 186 -19.31 -8.14 17.02
C ASP A 186 -19.39 -7.07 18.11
N PHE A 187 -18.49 -6.08 18.07
CA PHE A 187 -18.40 -5.05 19.12
C PHE A 187 -19.73 -4.33 19.37
N LYS A 188 -20.52 -4.11 18.32
CA LYS A 188 -21.83 -3.44 18.37
C LYS A 188 -22.92 -4.27 19.06
N GLU A 189 -22.69 -5.55 19.28
CA GLU A 189 -23.61 -6.44 19.99
C GLU A 189 -23.33 -6.48 21.50
N LEU A 190 -22.26 -5.83 21.97
CA LEU A 190 -21.95 -5.69 23.37
C LEU A 190 -22.89 -4.69 24.05
N ASP A 191 -23.02 -4.81 25.37
CA ASP A 191 -23.73 -3.83 26.19
C ASP A 191 -23.12 -2.43 26.04
N ASP A 192 -23.96 -1.40 26.01
CA ASP A 192 -23.55 -0.02 25.75
C ASP A 192 -22.57 0.51 26.82
N GLU A 193 -22.79 0.19 28.10
CA GLU A 193 -21.90 0.61 29.20
C GLU A 193 -20.52 -0.05 29.07
N LEU A 194 -20.49 -1.30 28.58
CA LEU A 194 -19.23 -1.99 28.27
C LEU A 194 -18.52 -1.38 27.07
N GLN A 195 -19.25 -0.99 26.01
CA GLN A 195 -18.66 -0.32 24.85
C GLN A 195 -17.99 1.01 25.26
N ASP A 196 -18.70 1.84 26.03
CA ASP A 196 -18.18 3.13 26.51
C ASP A 196 -16.93 2.93 27.39
N SER A 197 -16.98 1.97 28.33
CA SER A 197 -15.84 1.63 29.19
C SER A 197 -14.60 1.17 28.40
N LEU A 198 -14.79 0.48 27.26
CA LEU A 198 -13.70 0.04 26.39
C LEU A 198 -13.06 1.20 25.62
N TYR A 199 -13.85 2.22 25.24
CA TYR A 199 -13.32 3.46 24.68
C TYR A 199 -12.50 4.22 25.73
N GLU A 200 -13.04 4.44 26.93
CA GLU A 200 -12.31 5.09 28.04
C GLU A 200 -10.99 4.35 28.37
N PHE A 201 -11.02 3.01 28.32
CA PHE A 201 -9.84 2.17 28.52
C PHE A 201 -8.74 2.42 27.47
N LEU A 202 -9.10 2.63 26.20
CA LEU A 202 -8.16 3.00 25.12
C LEU A 202 -7.68 4.46 25.25
N GLU A 203 -8.57 5.37 25.60
CA GLU A 203 -8.23 6.79 25.78
C GLU A 203 -7.23 7.00 26.91
N ALA A 204 -7.42 6.34 28.06
CA ALA A 204 -6.46 6.33 29.15
C ALA A 204 -5.08 5.81 28.70
N ARG A 205 -5.05 5.01 27.63
CA ARG A 205 -3.84 4.49 26.99
C ARG A 205 -3.28 5.37 25.87
N GLY A 206 -3.86 6.55 25.66
CA GLY A 206 -3.47 7.50 24.62
C GLY A 206 -3.82 7.05 23.21
N ILE A 207 -4.77 6.12 23.06
CA ILE A 207 -5.33 5.69 21.78
C ILE A 207 -6.69 6.35 21.67
N ASN A 208 -6.72 7.52 21.03
CA ASN A 208 -7.88 8.41 20.95
C ASN A 208 -7.87 9.22 19.65
N ASP A 209 -8.81 10.14 19.51
CA ASP A 209 -9.00 10.96 18.29
C ASP A 209 -7.74 11.78 17.92
N GLU A 210 -6.95 12.20 18.90
CA GLU A 210 -5.68 12.90 18.64
C GLU A 210 -4.64 11.96 18.00
N MET A 211 -4.61 10.68 18.41
CA MET A 211 -3.82 9.67 17.71
C MET A 211 -4.34 9.45 16.29
N ALA A 212 -5.65 9.45 16.08
CA ALA A 212 -6.23 9.31 14.74
C ALA A 212 -5.76 10.45 13.82
N ALA A 213 -5.90 11.69 14.27
CA ALA A 213 -5.46 12.88 13.54
C ALA A 213 -3.96 12.84 13.23
N PHE A 214 -3.13 12.44 14.21
CA PHE A 214 -1.70 12.26 14.03
C PHE A 214 -1.38 11.20 12.96
N LEU A 215 -2.00 10.02 13.04
CA LEU A 215 -1.76 8.94 12.09
C LEU A 215 -2.18 9.35 10.67
N HIS A 216 -3.25 10.11 10.53
CA HIS A 216 -3.69 10.65 9.24
C HIS A 216 -2.67 11.63 8.63
N GLU A 217 -2.06 12.52 9.43
CA GLU A 217 -0.97 13.37 8.93
C GLU A 217 0.27 12.54 8.59
N TYR A 218 0.63 11.59 9.47
CA TYR A 218 1.78 10.73 9.30
C TYR A 218 1.68 9.91 8.00
N MET A 219 0.53 9.26 7.77
CA MET A 219 0.30 8.42 6.59
C MET A 219 0.24 9.23 5.29
N LYS A 220 -0.21 10.49 5.31
CA LYS A 220 -0.09 11.38 4.13
C LYS A 220 1.37 11.59 3.73
N ASN A 221 2.25 11.80 4.71
CA ASN A 221 3.67 11.97 4.45
C ASN A 221 4.33 10.66 4.01
N LYS A 222 4.00 9.54 4.67
CA LYS A 222 4.52 8.22 4.31
C LYS A 222 4.07 7.82 2.90
N ASP A 223 2.80 7.98 2.56
CA ASP A 223 2.25 7.65 1.24
C ASP A 223 3.03 8.33 0.11
N ARG A 224 3.25 9.63 0.26
CA ARG A 224 4.04 10.40 -0.69
C ARG A 224 5.49 9.94 -0.76
N THR A 225 6.12 9.71 0.39
CA THR A 225 7.52 9.27 0.48
C THR A 225 7.70 7.90 -0.18
N GLU A 226 6.78 6.97 0.07
CA GLU A 226 6.77 5.64 -0.52
C GLU A 226 6.50 5.68 -2.02
N TYR A 227 5.60 6.55 -2.49
CA TYR A 227 5.35 6.74 -3.90
C TYR A 227 6.60 7.22 -4.65
N ILE A 228 7.26 8.25 -4.12
CA ILE A 228 8.52 8.76 -4.68
C ILE A 228 9.61 7.69 -4.67
N ARG A 229 9.75 6.95 -3.56
CA ARG A 229 10.71 5.85 -3.44
C ARG A 229 10.43 4.76 -4.48
N TRP A 230 9.17 4.38 -4.64
CA TRP A 230 8.74 3.37 -5.62
C TRP A 230 9.02 3.83 -7.05
N MET A 231 8.68 5.06 -7.42
CA MET A 231 9.02 5.61 -8.74
C MET A 231 10.53 5.64 -8.97
N GLY A 232 11.31 5.98 -7.95
CA GLY A 232 12.77 5.92 -7.98
C GLY A 232 13.29 4.50 -8.26
N THR A 233 12.75 3.50 -7.58
CA THR A 233 13.09 2.09 -7.81
C THR A 233 12.72 1.63 -9.22
N VAL A 234 11.52 1.98 -9.71
CA VAL A 234 11.10 1.65 -11.09
C VAL A 234 12.03 2.31 -12.11
N LYS A 235 12.39 3.58 -11.88
CA LYS A 235 13.36 4.29 -12.73
C LYS A 235 14.70 3.58 -12.74
N SER A 236 15.26 3.21 -11.59
CA SER A 236 16.55 2.49 -11.51
C SER A 236 16.50 1.15 -12.24
N TYR A 237 15.43 0.37 -12.05
CA TYR A 237 15.24 -0.90 -12.75
C TYR A 237 15.19 -0.73 -14.28
N MET A 238 14.65 0.40 -14.76
CA MET A 238 14.65 0.73 -16.18
C MET A 238 15.96 1.34 -16.68
N GLU A 239 16.87 1.74 -15.81
CA GLU A 239 18.22 2.21 -16.18
C GLU A 239 19.23 1.04 -16.21
N GLU A 240 18.96 -0.03 -15.43
CA GLU A 240 19.71 -1.28 -15.47
C GLU A 240 19.56 -1.99 -16.83
N LYS A 241 20.67 -2.51 -17.35
CA LYS A 241 20.81 -3.04 -18.72
C LYS A 241 21.02 -4.54 -18.72
#